data_AF-A0A1V6P0J0-F1
#
_entry.id   AF-A0A1V6P0J0-F1
#
_cell.length_a   1.000
_cell.length_b   1.000
_cell.length_c   1.000
_cell.angle_alpha   90.00
_cell.angle_beta   90.00
_cell.angle_gamma   90.00
#
_symmetry.space_group_name_H-M   'P 1'
#
loop_
_entity.id
_entity.type
_entity.pdbx_description
1 polymer ?
#
loop_
_entity_poly.entity_id
_entity_poly.type
_entity_poly.pdbx_seq_one_letter_code
_entity_poly.pdbx_strand_id
1 'polypeptide(L)'
;MALQSAKRELRKQMREVFGRLSLASINQQSGVATTKFLSLTEYENAKSIAVYLSMPTGELSTTSIVQDALQRGKKVYIPYIHTVDKTSVMDMLALESMTEFELLQPDKWGIPSLQPTQIPGRQNCFTGTGLDLIVMPGMAFDQGFRRLGHGKGYYDHFLTRYSKWSNKMPFLGKSPTFKQEPR
;
A
#
# COMPACT_ATOMS: atom_id res chain seq x y z
N MET A 1 6.06 11.61 -24.46
CA MET A 1 7.50 11.26 -24.50
C MET A 1 8.25 11.91 -23.32
N ALA A 2 8.25 13.24 -23.17
CA ALA A 2 8.97 13.95 -22.11
C ALA A 2 8.56 13.60 -20.66
N LEU A 3 7.27 13.39 -20.39
CA LEU A 3 6.83 13.03 -19.03
C LEU A 3 7.31 11.65 -18.59
N GLN A 4 7.34 10.67 -19.50
CA GLN A 4 7.79 9.31 -19.18
C GLN A 4 9.30 9.27 -18.93
N SER A 5 10.08 10.05 -19.69
CA SER A 5 11.52 10.19 -19.43
C SER A 5 11.78 10.89 -18.10
N ALA A 6 11.04 11.97 -17.79
CA ALA A 6 11.15 12.65 -16.49
C ALA A 6 10.82 11.71 -15.31
N LYS A 7 9.72 10.94 -15.41
CA LYS A 7 9.38 9.93 -14.39
C LYS A 7 10.47 8.87 -14.25
N ARG A 8 11.05 8.40 -15.36
CA ARG A 8 12.14 7.41 -15.33
C ARG A 8 13.39 7.97 -14.64
N GLU A 9 13.73 9.22 -14.93
CA GLU A 9 14.89 9.89 -14.33
C GLU A 9 14.68 10.09 -12.83
N LEU A 10 13.50 10.58 -12.41
CA LEU A 10 13.19 10.72 -10.99
C LEU A 10 13.22 9.37 -10.26
N ARG A 11 12.73 8.27 -10.87
CA ARG A 11 12.87 6.93 -10.28
C ARG A 11 14.32 6.49 -10.13
N LYS A 12 15.21 6.89 -11.04
CA LYS A 12 16.64 6.60 -10.93
C LYS A 12 17.24 7.35 -9.75
N GLN A 13 16.99 8.66 -9.66
CA GLN A 13 17.46 9.50 -8.57
C GLN A 13 16.96 9.01 -7.20
N MET A 14 15.67 8.67 -7.08
CA MET A 14 15.13 8.15 -5.82
C MET A 14 15.76 6.81 -5.41
N ARG A 15 16.08 5.92 -6.37
CA ARG A 15 16.81 4.68 -6.05
C ARG A 15 18.21 4.95 -5.51
N GLU A 16 18.91 5.94 -6.07
CA GLU A 16 20.24 6.33 -5.58
C GLU A 16 20.16 6.92 -4.16
N VAL A 17 19.14 7.74 -3.88
CA VAL A 17 18.89 8.27 -2.53
C VAL A 17 18.59 7.14 -1.55
N PHE A 18 17.66 6.24 -1.90
CA PHE A 18 17.28 5.11 -1.04
C PHE A 18 18.42 4.13 -0.80
N GLY A 19 19.27 3.89 -1.81
CA GLY A 19 20.45 3.03 -1.68
C GLY A 19 21.51 3.56 -0.70
N ARG A 20 21.41 4.83 -0.28
CA ARG A 20 22.32 5.44 0.71
C ARG A 20 21.73 5.48 2.12
N LEU A 21 20.46 5.12 2.30
CA LEU A 21 19.82 5.12 3.61
C LEU A 21 20.24 3.89 4.40
N SER A 22 20.66 4.10 5.65
CA SER A 22 20.91 3.01 6.58
C SER A 22 19.59 2.42 7.10
N LEU A 23 19.60 1.14 7.48
CA LEU A 23 18.46 0.50 8.13
C LEU A 23 18.04 1.23 9.41
N ALA A 24 19.00 1.73 10.19
CA ALA A 24 18.73 2.54 11.38
C ALA A 24 17.94 3.81 11.05
N SER A 25 18.31 4.51 9.97
CA SER A 25 17.58 5.70 9.51
C SER A 25 16.17 5.35 9.04
N ILE A 26 16.01 4.25 8.30
CA ILE A 26 14.69 3.77 7.85
C ILE A 26 13.81 3.46 9.07
N ASN A 27 14.32 2.74 10.05
CA ASN A 27 13.58 2.37 11.26
C ASN A 27 13.16 3.60 12.07
N GLN A 28 14.07 4.56 12.27
CA GLN A 28 13.77 5.80 12.98
C GLN A 28 12.67 6.60 12.27
N GLN A 29 12.79 6.80 10.95
CA GLN A 29 11.79 7.52 10.17
C GLN A 29 10.46 6.77 10.12
N SER A 30 10.49 5.43 10.07
CA SER A 30 9.29 4.59 10.11
C SER A 30 8.55 4.75 11.45
N GLY A 31 9.27 4.83 12.56
CA GLY A 31 8.69 5.11 13.88
C GLY A 31 7.99 6.46 13.92
N VAL A 32 8.67 7.53 13.49
CA VAL A 32 8.08 8.88 13.43
C VAL A 32 6.85 8.93 12.53
N ALA A 33 6.92 8.32 11.34
CA ALA A 33 5.80 8.26 10.42
C ALA A 33 4.62 7.46 10.99
N THR A 34 4.90 6.32 11.62
CA THR A 34 3.89 5.49 12.30
C THR A 34 3.18 6.27 13.39
N THR A 35 3.91 6.94 14.30
CA THR A 35 3.29 7.73 15.37
C THR A 35 2.33 8.79 14.81
N LYS A 36 2.76 9.53 13.78
CA LYS A 36 1.91 10.54 13.13
C LYS A 36 0.70 9.92 12.45
N PHE A 37 0.88 8.79 11.78
CA PHE A 37 -0.19 8.09 11.07
C PHE A 37 -1.25 7.56 12.04
N LEU A 38 -0.84 6.96 13.16
CA LEU A 38 -1.76 6.42 14.16
C LEU A 38 -2.55 7.52 14.88
N SER A 39 -2.08 8.78 14.89
CA SER A 39 -2.81 9.93 15.43
C SER A 39 -3.81 10.58 14.46
N LEU A 40 -3.93 10.07 13.23
CA LEU A 40 -4.89 10.61 12.27
C LEU A 40 -6.32 10.20 12.64
N THR A 41 -7.25 11.16 12.66
CA THR A 41 -8.68 10.88 12.87
C THR A 41 -9.23 9.91 11.81
N GLU A 42 -8.73 9.96 10.58
CA GLU A 42 -9.08 9.01 9.53
C GLU A 42 -8.62 7.59 9.84
N TYR A 43 -7.44 7.43 10.46
CA TYR A 43 -6.97 6.14 10.92
C TYR A 43 -7.81 5.62 12.10
N GLU A 44 -8.06 6.48 13.09
CA GLU A 44 -8.85 6.13 14.28
C GLU A 44 -10.24 5.62 13.88
N ASN A 45 -10.91 6.32 12.97
CA ASN A 45 -12.26 6.00 12.52
C ASN A 45 -12.34 4.85 11.49
N ALA A 46 -11.23 4.50 10.83
CA ALA A 46 -11.24 3.44 9.81
C ALA A 46 -11.54 2.07 10.42
N LYS A 47 -12.49 1.33 9.84
CA LYS A 47 -12.81 -0.06 10.21
C LYS A 47 -12.08 -1.05 9.33
N SER A 48 -11.87 -0.72 8.06
CA SER A 48 -11.09 -1.51 7.12
C SER A 48 -9.96 -0.69 6.49
N ILE A 49 -8.74 -1.21 6.55
CA ILE A 49 -7.56 -0.55 6.01
C ILE A 49 -6.82 -1.49 5.05
N ALA A 50 -6.27 -0.94 3.97
CA ALA A 50 -5.28 -1.65 3.17
C ALA A 50 -3.89 -1.08 3.46
N VAL A 51 -2.91 -1.96 3.70
CA VAL A 51 -1.55 -1.57 4.05
C VAL A 51 -0.58 -2.37 3.20
N TYR A 52 0.36 -1.69 2.54
CA TYR A 52 1.45 -2.39 1.87
C TYR A 52 2.38 -3.04 2.88
N LEU A 53 2.96 -4.18 2.53
CA LEU A 53 4.03 -4.79 3.29
C LEU A 53 5.36 -4.33 2.69
N SER A 54 6.24 -3.81 3.53
CA SER A 54 7.42 -3.08 3.09
C SER A 54 8.48 -4.00 2.50
N MET A 55 9.14 -3.52 1.44
CA MET A 55 10.39 -4.11 0.97
C MET A 55 11.49 -4.02 2.05
N PRO A 56 12.52 -4.89 2.02
CA PRO A 56 13.63 -4.83 2.98
C PRO A 56 14.40 -3.51 2.99
N THR A 57 14.38 -2.76 1.87
CA THR A 57 15.07 -1.47 1.74
C THR A 57 14.25 -0.50 0.88
N GLY A 58 14.49 0.79 1.06
CA GLY A 58 13.92 1.86 0.22
C GLY A 58 12.45 2.19 0.45
N GLU A 59 11.83 1.59 1.47
CA GLU A 59 10.49 1.93 1.94
C GLU A 59 10.49 2.09 3.46
N LEU A 60 9.48 2.81 3.98
CA LEU A 60 9.23 2.84 5.42
C LEU A 60 8.64 1.50 5.83
N SER A 61 9.01 0.99 7.01
CA SER A 61 8.34 -0.17 7.59
C SER A 61 6.92 0.18 7.98
N THR A 62 5.96 -0.66 7.56
CA THR A 62 4.55 -0.58 7.95
C THR A 62 4.16 -1.65 8.96
N THR A 63 5.11 -2.45 9.45
CA THR A 63 4.86 -3.56 10.38
C THR A 63 4.07 -3.10 11.60
N SER A 64 4.48 -2.00 12.23
CA SER A 64 3.79 -1.46 13.41
C SER A 64 2.39 -0.95 13.10
N ILE A 65 2.12 -0.49 11.88
CA ILE A 65 0.77 -0.06 11.46
C ILE A 65 -0.15 -1.27 11.34
N VAL A 66 0.33 -2.37 10.75
CA VAL A 66 -0.44 -3.61 10.63
C VAL A 66 -0.75 -4.19 12.00
N GLN A 67 0.25 -4.23 12.89
CA GLN A 67 0.09 -4.73 14.25
C GLN A 67 -0.93 -3.92 15.06
N ASP A 68 -0.81 -2.59 15.09
CA ASP A 68 -1.75 -1.73 15.82
C ASP A 68 -3.18 -1.88 15.26
N ALA A 69 -3.32 -1.95 13.93
CA ALA A 69 -4.62 -2.11 13.30
C ALA A 69 -5.30 -3.44 13.65
N LEU A 70 -4.57 -4.56 13.58
CA LEU A 70 -5.07 -5.86 14.00
C LEU A 70 -5.42 -5.88 15.50
N GLN A 71 -4.56 -5.29 16.34
CA GLN A 71 -4.79 -5.21 17.79
C GLN A 71 -6.04 -4.40 18.14
N ARG A 72 -6.35 -3.34 17.36
CA ARG A 72 -7.58 -2.54 17.50
C ARG A 72 -8.81 -3.19 16.87
N GLY A 73 -8.71 -4.43 16.38
CA GLY A 73 -9.80 -5.16 15.74
C GLY A 73 -10.21 -4.58 14.39
N LYS A 74 -9.37 -3.77 13.76
CA LYS A 74 -9.59 -3.28 12.39
C LYS A 74 -9.35 -4.44 11.42
N LYS A 75 -10.07 -4.39 10.30
CA LYS A 75 -9.85 -5.33 9.20
C LYS A 75 -8.68 -4.88 8.36
N VAL A 76 -7.60 -5.65 8.35
CA VAL A 76 -6.39 -5.32 7.60
C VAL A 76 -6.35 -6.12 6.31
N TYR A 77 -6.17 -5.41 5.20
CA TYR A 77 -5.96 -5.99 3.89
C TYR A 77 -4.54 -5.72 3.41
N ILE A 78 -3.91 -6.69 2.75
CA ILE A 78 -2.58 -6.57 2.17
C ILE A 78 -2.62 -6.83 0.67
N PRO A 79 -1.71 -6.20 -0.12
CA PRO A 79 -1.67 -6.40 -1.56
C PRO A 79 -1.23 -7.81 -1.90
N TYR A 80 -1.99 -8.46 -2.78
CA TYR A 80 -1.65 -9.77 -3.37
C TYR A 80 -1.68 -9.67 -4.89
N ILE A 81 -0.52 -9.91 -5.50
CA ILE A 81 -0.34 -9.85 -6.96
C ILE A 81 -0.44 -11.26 -7.53
N HIS A 82 -1.33 -11.45 -8.49
CA HIS A 82 -1.53 -12.70 -9.18
C HIS A 82 -1.79 -12.48 -10.67
N THR A 83 -1.91 -13.56 -11.44
CA THR A 83 -2.14 -13.52 -12.88
C THR A 83 -3.54 -14.01 -13.21
N VAL A 84 -4.31 -13.19 -13.92
CA VAL A 84 -5.63 -13.54 -14.47
C VAL A 84 -5.55 -13.32 -15.98
N ASP A 85 -5.86 -14.34 -16.78
CA ASP A 85 -5.84 -14.26 -18.26
C ASP A 85 -4.57 -13.62 -18.83
N LYS A 86 -3.40 -14.08 -18.35
CA LYS A 86 -2.05 -13.56 -18.71
C LYS A 86 -1.79 -12.10 -18.31
N THR A 87 -2.68 -11.49 -17.53
CA THR A 87 -2.56 -10.13 -17.02
C THR A 87 -2.25 -10.14 -15.54
N SER A 88 -1.28 -9.36 -15.11
CA SER A 88 -0.95 -9.24 -13.68
C SER A 88 -1.91 -8.27 -13.00
N VAL A 89 -2.60 -8.75 -11.96
CA VAL A 89 -3.61 -8.01 -11.19
C VAL A 89 -3.20 -7.98 -9.72
N MET A 90 -3.41 -6.84 -9.07
CA MET A 90 -3.22 -6.68 -7.62
C MET A 90 -4.57 -6.55 -6.94
N ASP A 91 -4.90 -7.49 -6.06
CA ASP A 91 -6.05 -7.41 -5.16
C ASP A 91 -5.61 -7.12 -3.73
N MET A 92 -6.56 -6.72 -2.89
CA MET A 92 -6.34 -6.51 -1.46
C MET A 92 -7.06 -7.62 -0.70
N LEU A 93 -6.29 -8.50 -0.07
CA LEU A 93 -6.80 -9.67 0.64
C LEU A 93 -6.67 -9.49 2.15
N ALA A 94 -7.69 -9.90 2.89
CA ALA A 94 -7.71 -9.77 4.34
C ALA A 94 -6.66 -10.68 5.00
N LEU A 95 -6.00 -10.14 6.02
CA LEU A 95 -5.34 -10.92 7.04
C LEU A 95 -6.38 -11.48 8.02
N GLU A 96 -6.14 -12.70 8.50
CA GLU A 96 -7.05 -13.39 9.41
C GLU A 96 -6.68 -13.19 10.87
N SER A 97 -5.39 -12.97 11.17
CA SER A 97 -4.91 -12.78 12.55
C SER A 97 -3.53 -12.14 12.62
N MET A 98 -3.13 -11.74 13.84
CA MET A 98 -1.75 -11.33 14.14
C MET A 98 -0.75 -12.47 13.87
N THR A 99 -1.09 -13.69 14.29
CA THR A 99 -0.24 -14.86 14.11
C THR A 99 0.03 -15.16 12.64
N GLU A 100 -0.99 -15.02 11.78
CA GLU A 100 -0.79 -15.14 10.35
C GLU A 100 0.19 -14.09 9.82
N PHE A 101 0.02 -12.83 10.23
CA PHE A 101 0.90 -11.74 9.80
C PHE A 101 2.36 -12.00 10.16
N GLU A 102 2.62 -12.49 11.38
CA GLU A 102 3.96 -12.80 11.89
C GLU A 102 4.61 -14.00 11.17
N LEU A 103 3.80 -14.92 10.62
CA LEU A 103 4.26 -16.12 9.93
C LEU A 103 4.42 -15.94 8.41
N LEU A 104 4.07 -14.76 7.86
CA LEU A 104 4.21 -14.47 6.44
C LEU A 104 5.64 -14.68 5.96
N GLN A 105 5.78 -15.43 4.88
CA GLN A 105 7.06 -15.66 4.24
C GLN A 105 7.31 -14.61 3.15
N PRO A 106 8.57 -14.19 2.96
CA PRO A 106 8.92 -13.25 1.90
C PRO A 106 8.66 -13.85 0.51
N ASP A 107 8.17 -13.03 -0.40
CA ASP A 107 8.09 -13.34 -1.82
C ASP A 107 9.45 -13.18 -2.53
N LYS A 108 9.47 -13.30 -3.86
CA LYS A 108 10.70 -13.13 -4.66
C LYS A 108 11.33 -11.73 -4.59
N TRP A 109 10.64 -10.73 -4.03
CA TRP A 109 11.13 -9.38 -3.80
C TRP A 109 11.52 -9.15 -2.33
N GLY A 110 11.41 -10.17 -1.48
CA GLY A 110 11.65 -10.06 -0.04
C GLY A 110 10.48 -9.46 0.74
N ILE A 111 9.31 -9.28 0.11
CA ILE A 111 8.13 -8.69 0.74
C ILE A 111 7.33 -9.80 1.42
N PRO A 112 7.00 -9.71 2.72
CA PRO A 112 6.13 -10.69 3.36
C PRO A 112 4.80 -10.79 2.59
N SER A 113 4.39 -12.00 2.20
CA SER A 113 3.24 -12.20 1.32
C SER A 113 2.49 -13.48 1.64
N LEU A 114 1.20 -13.47 1.33
CA LEU A 114 0.37 -14.68 1.32
C LEU A 114 0.85 -15.66 0.25
N GLN A 115 0.90 -16.93 0.63
CA GLN A 115 1.21 -18.04 -0.25
C GLN A 115 -0.04 -18.50 -1.01
N PRO A 116 0.09 -19.08 -2.22
CA PRO A 116 -1.06 -19.55 -3.00
C PRO A 116 -2.01 -20.50 -2.25
N THR A 117 -1.48 -21.34 -1.37
CA THR A 117 -2.24 -22.27 -0.52
C THR A 117 -3.13 -21.57 0.50
N GLN A 118 -2.78 -20.34 0.87
CA GLN A 118 -3.52 -19.54 1.83
C GLN A 118 -4.66 -18.76 1.19
N ILE A 119 -4.71 -18.63 -0.14
CA ILE A 119 -5.65 -17.74 -0.86
C ILE A 119 -7.10 -18.27 -0.92
N PRO A 120 -7.37 -19.57 -1.10
CA PRO A 120 -8.75 -20.06 -1.20
C PRO A 120 -9.60 -19.65 0.00
N GLY A 121 -10.79 -19.10 -0.26
CA GLY A 121 -11.71 -18.65 0.79
C GLY A 121 -11.39 -17.29 1.42
N ARG A 122 -10.25 -16.67 1.08
CA ARG A 122 -9.91 -15.35 1.60
C ARG A 122 -10.86 -14.28 1.11
N GLN A 123 -11.13 -13.34 2.01
CA GLN A 123 -11.94 -12.19 1.67
C GLN A 123 -11.13 -11.14 0.90
N ASN A 124 -11.63 -10.81 -0.28
CA ASN A 124 -11.18 -9.67 -1.05
C ASN A 124 -11.93 -8.40 -0.59
N CYS A 125 -11.28 -7.24 -0.62
CA CYS A 125 -11.94 -5.96 -0.32
C CYS A 125 -13.20 -5.70 -1.18
N PHE A 126 -13.23 -6.19 -2.43
CA PHE A 126 -14.36 -6.04 -3.35
C PHE A 126 -15.58 -6.91 -3.00
N THR A 127 -15.39 -7.96 -2.20
CA THR A 127 -16.48 -8.81 -1.71
C THR A 127 -16.83 -8.53 -0.24
N GLY A 128 -16.09 -7.62 0.41
CA GLY A 128 -16.35 -7.17 1.77
C GLY A 128 -17.03 -5.80 1.84
N THR A 129 -16.72 -5.06 2.90
CA THR A 129 -17.24 -3.70 3.15
C THR A 129 -16.45 -2.60 2.43
N GLY A 130 -15.50 -2.98 1.56
CA GLY A 130 -14.53 -2.05 0.98
C GLY A 130 -13.46 -1.62 1.98
N LEU A 131 -12.80 -0.52 1.66
CA LEU A 131 -11.69 0.08 2.38
C LEU A 131 -12.07 1.50 2.82
N ASP A 132 -11.80 1.84 4.07
CA ASP A 132 -11.91 3.21 4.58
C ASP A 132 -10.60 3.99 4.36
N LEU A 133 -9.45 3.31 4.37
CA LEU A 133 -8.13 3.93 4.24
C LEU A 133 -7.16 3.01 3.48
N ILE A 134 -6.28 3.59 2.65
CA ILE A 134 -5.16 2.85 2.04
C ILE A 134 -3.83 3.54 2.36
N VAL A 135 -2.92 2.79 2.99
CA VAL A 135 -1.51 3.15 3.10
C VAL A 135 -0.80 2.67 1.84
N MET A 136 -0.44 3.61 0.96
CA MET A 136 0.18 3.30 -0.32
C MET A 136 1.70 3.49 -0.30
N PRO A 137 2.48 2.61 -0.94
CA PRO A 137 3.90 2.81 -1.15
C PRO A 137 4.15 3.74 -2.33
N GLY A 138 5.29 4.40 -2.33
CA GLY A 138 5.71 5.28 -3.40
C GLY A 138 7.17 5.68 -3.28
N MET A 139 7.80 5.90 -4.43
CA MET A 139 9.17 6.38 -4.50
C MET A 139 9.26 7.88 -4.22
N ALA A 140 8.22 8.63 -4.58
CA ALA A 140 8.11 10.05 -4.29
C ALA A 140 6.64 10.46 -4.26
N PHE A 141 6.37 11.49 -3.47
CA PHE A 141 5.10 12.18 -3.42
C PHE A 141 5.39 13.68 -3.51
N ASP A 142 4.51 14.43 -4.17
CA ASP A 142 4.57 15.89 -4.15
C ASP A 142 3.52 16.49 -3.21
N GLN A 143 3.53 17.82 -3.07
CA GLN A 143 2.57 18.57 -2.24
C GLN A 143 1.11 18.42 -2.71
N GLY A 144 0.89 18.02 -3.97
CA GLY A 144 -0.42 17.70 -4.51
C GLY A 144 -0.88 16.27 -4.22
N PHE A 145 -0.09 15.48 -3.47
CA PHE A 145 -0.26 14.04 -3.25
C PHE A 145 -0.23 13.22 -4.54
N ARG A 146 0.41 13.73 -5.60
CA ARG A 146 0.68 12.92 -6.80
C ARG A 146 1.82 11.98 -6.47
N ARG A 147 1.66 10.71 -6.86
CA ARG A 147 2.54 9.61 -6.49
C ARG A 147 3.40 9.15 -7.66
N LEU A 148 4.67 8.93 -7.40
CA LEU A 148 5.56 8.19 -8.30
C LEU A 148 5.77 6.77 -7.73
N GLY A 149 5.15 5.76 -8.34
CA GLY A 149 5.43 4.36 -8.02
C GLY A 149 6.58 3.77 -8.82
N HIS A 150 6.90 2.50 -8.57
CA HIS A 150 7.97 1.73 -9.25
C HIS A 150 7.76 1.49 -10.76
N GLY A 151 6.59 1.85 -11.31
CA GLY A 151 6.34 1.88 -12.75
C GLY A 151 5.47 0.73 -13.30
N LYS A 152 5.06 -0.23 -12.46
CA LYS A 152 4.12 -1.30 -12.85
C LYS A 152 2.64 -0.90 -12.78
N GLY A 153 2.32 0.23 -12.15
CA GLY A 153 0.96 0.78 -12.13
C GLY A 153 -0.06 0.01 -11.27
N TYR A 154 0.36 -0.97 -10.46
CA TYR A 154 -0.57 -1.81 -9.68
C TYR A 154 -1.58 -1.03 -8.84
N TYR A 155 -1.12 -0.05 -8.06
CA TYR A 155 -2.00 0.82 -7.26
C TYR A 155 -2.91 1.69 -8.12
N ASP A 156 -2.42 2.21 -9.26
CA ASP A 156 -3.22 3.06 -10.15
C ASP A 156 -4.35 2.23 -10.81
N HIS A 157 -4.04 0.99 -11.23
CA HIS A 157 -5.02 0.03 -11.74
C HIS A 157 -5.99 -0.42 -10.65
N PHE A 158 -5.52 -0.70 -9.44
CA PHE A 158 -6.38 -1.06 -8.31
C PHE A 158 -7.36 0.06 -7.97
N LEU A 159 -6.89 1.31 -7.82
CA LEU A 159 -7.74 2.46 -7.53
C LEU A 159 -8.78 2.70 -8.64
N THR A 160 -8.41 2.48 -9.91
CA THR A 160 -9.35 2.57 -11.04
C THR A 160 -10.44 1.49 -10.97
N ARG A 161 -10.09 0.26 -10.56
CA ARG A 161 -11.09 -0.80 -10.33
C ARG A 161 -11.97 -0.46 -9.13
N TYR A 162 -11.37 0.04 -8.06
CA TYR A 162 -12.06 0.43 -6.83
C TYR A 162 -13.08 1.55 -7.06
N SER A 163 -12.72 2.59 -7.80
CA SER A 163 -13.65 3.69 -8.11
C SER A 163 -14.82 3.29 -9.00
N LYS A 164 -14.70 2.20 -9.76
CA LYS A 164 -15.80 1.63 -10.55
C LYS A 164 -16.72 0.75 -9.71
N TRP A 165 -16.17 0.16 -8.65
CA TRP A 165 -16.89 -0.75 -7.76
C TRP A 165 -17.62 -0.01 -6.64
N SER A 166 -17.05 1.07 -6.09
CA SER A 166 -17.64 1.84 -5.00
C SER A 166 -17.61 3.35 -5.29
N ASN A 167 -18.71 4.03 -4.95
CA ASN A 167 -18.81 5.49 -4.98
C ASN A 167 -18.07 6.17 -3.80
N LYS A 168 -17.76 5.41 -2.74
CA LYS A 168 -17.00 5.90 -1.58
C LYS A 168 -15.54 5.49 -1.75
N MET A 169 -14.68 6.47 -2.03
CA MET A 169 -13.23 6.25 -2.09
C MET A 169 -12.61 6.21 -0.69
N PRO A 170 -11.61 5.34 -0.46
CA PRO A 170 -10.85 5.33 0.79
C PRO A 170 -10.02 6.62 0.92
N PHE A 171 -9.65 6.94 2.15
CA PHE A 171 -8.69 7.99 2.44
C PHE A 171 -7.29 7.60 1.94
N LEU A 172 -6.65 8.51 1.20
CA LEU A 172 -5.33 8.30 0.56
C LEU A 172 -4.28 9.35 0.99
N GLY A 173 -4.49 10.02 2.14
CA GLY A 173 -3.63 11.11 2.64
C GLY A 173 -4.17 12.52 2.40
N LYS A 174 -5.19 12.66 1.55
CA LYS A 174 -6.03 13.85 1.44
C LYS A 174 -7.49 13.44 1.30
N SER A 175 -8.41 14.24 1.84
CA SER A 175 -9.84 14.05 1.59
C SER A 175 -10.07 14.09 0.07
N PRO A 176 -10.80 13.13 -0.52
CA PRO A 176 -10.94 13.03 -1.96
C PRO A 176 -11.71 14.23 -2.52
N THR A 177 -10.98 15.26 -2.96
CA THR A 177 -11.51 16.29 -3.87
C THR A 177 -11.31 15.75 -5.28
N PHE A 178 -12.24 14.94 -5.77
CA PHE A 178 -12.20 14.46 -7.15
C PHE A 178 -12.51 15.64 -8.09
N LYS A 179 -11.47 16.32 -8.57
CA LYS A 179 -11.52 16.96 -9.88
C LYS A 179 -10.85 15.99 -10.84
N GLN A 180 -11.65 15.35 -11.71
CA GLN A 180 -11.10 14.74 -12.92
C GLN A 180 -10.46 15.87 -13.72
N GLU A 181 -9.13 15.96 -13.71
CA GLU A 181 -8.45 16.67 -14.79
C GLU A 181 -8.46 15.77 -16.03
N PRO A 182 -8.81 16.31 -17.21
CA PRO A 182 -8.74 15.55 -18.46
C PRO A 182 -7.28 15.19 -18.75
N ARG A 183 -7.10 14.03 -19.41
CA ARG A 183 -5.81 13.46 -19.77
C ARG A 183 -4.99 14.35 -20.70
#